data_AF-A0A9P0P1U6-F1
#
_entry.id   AF-A0A9P0P1U6-F1
#
_cell.length_a   1.000
_cell.length_b   1.000
_cell.length_c   1.000
_cell.angle_alpha   90.00
_cell.angle_beta   90.00
_cell.angle_gamma   90.00
#
_symmetry.space_group_name_H-M   'P 1'
#
loop_
_entity.id
_entity.type
_entity.pdbx_description
1 polymer ?
#
loop_
_entity_poly.entity_id
_entity_poly.type
_entity_poly.pdbx_seq_one_letter_code
_entity_poly.pdbx_strand_id
1 'polypeptide(L)'
;MSILRTLLRHAFQSRYFSIAEFKRAQNKADKGRDEKQKDGKKQSPKMKTFKIYRFDPEGNNKKPKMQSYTVDINDCRPMVLDALMKIKMEQDSTLAFRKSCREGICGSCGVNIDGINRLACLHKIRPRGTTKIYPLPHMYVIKDLIVDMNKFLAQHNRIKPYPIPKELCVKSEGDQQFLQSIKDREKMRLEPGRAISQLRLYLSKFKKKPKPDMVGKAPSDPYKACPKDECE
;
A
#
# COMPACT_ATOMS: atom_id res chain seq x y z
N MET A 1 57.97 38.79 -12.93
CA MET A 1 56.91 37.93 -13.53
C MET A 1 57.47 36.62 -14.10
N SER A 2 58.24 35.83 -13.33
CA SER A 2 58.84 34.58 -13.85
C SER A 2 58.87 33.40 -12.86
N ILE A 3 58.31 33.55 -11.65
CA ILE A 3 58.34 32.49 -10.62
C ILE A 3 56.93 31.90 -10.38
N LEU A 4 55.87 32.64 -10.74
CA LEU A 4 54.47 32.20 -10.56
C LEU A 4 53.94 31.29 -11.69
N ARG A 5 54.67 31.14 -12.80
CA ARG A 5 54.29 30.24 -13.91
C ARG A 5 54.80 28.81 -13.77
N THR A 6 55.81 28.58 -12.92
CA THR A 6 56.45 27.26 -12.76
C THR A 6 55.75 26.40 -11.71
N LEU A 7 55.18 27.02 -10.66
CA LEU A 7 54.46 26.30 -9.59
C LEU A 7 53.05 25.84 -10.00
N LEU A 8 52.44 26.45 -11.03
CA LEU A 8 51.14 26.04 -11.56
C LEU A 8 51.20 24.87 -12.56
N ARG A 9 52.40 24.42 -12.98
CA ARG A 9 52.54 23.23 -13.85
C ARG A 9 52.70 21.93 -13.08
N HIS A 10 53.16 21.95 -11.83
CA HIS A 10 53.33 20.73 -11.02
C HIS A 10 52.09 20.31 -10.22
N ALA A 11 51.05 21.15 -10.15
CA ALA A 11 49.82 20.83 -9.42
C ALA A 11 48.68 20.32 -10.32
N PHE A 12 48.88 20.23 -11.64
CA PHE A 12 47.81 19.94 -12.61
C PHE A 12 48.02 18.64 -13.42
N GLN A 13 48.83 17.71 -12.89
CA GLN A 13 49.17 16.47 -13.59
C GLN A 13 49.22 15.23 -12.69
N SER A 14 48.41 15.18 -11.64
CA SER A 14 48.22 13.93 -10.90
C SER A 14 46.78 13.79 -10.44
N ARG A 15 46.14 12.71 -10.92
CA ARG A 15 44.82 12.16 -10.56
C ARG A 15 43.60 12.55 -11.41
N TYR A 16 43.76 12.83 -12.69
CA TYR A 16 42.69 12.51 -13.63
C TYR A 16 42.93 11.10 -14.18
N PHE A 17 42.28 10.12 -13.54
CA PHE A 17 42.15 8.77 -14.10
C PHE A 17 41.60 8.90 -15.52
N SER A 18 42.33 8.37 -16.50
CA SER A 18 41.86 8.40 -17.89
C SER A 18 40.52 7.68 -17.98
N ILE A 19 39.62 8.13 -18.85
CA ILE A 19 38.34 7.47 -19.13
C ILE A 19 38.57 5.97 -19.47
N ALA A 20 39.73 5.63 -20.06
CA ALA A 20 40.12 4.24 -20.34
C ALA A 20 40.42 3.43 -19.07
N GLU A 21 41.00 4.05 -18.04
CA GLU A 21 41.27 3.41 -16.75
C GLU A 21 40.00 3.28 -15.91
N PHE A 22 39.10 4.26 -15.97
CA PHE A 22 37.77 4.19 -15.35
C PHE A 22 36.91 3.09 -15.99
N LYS A 23 36.92 2.97 -17.32
CA LYS A 23 36.25 1.87 -18.04
C LYS A 23 36.85 0.50 -17.71
N ARG A 24 38.18 0.40 -17.56
CA ARG A 24 38.84 -0.85 -17.10
C ARG A 24 38.45 -1.21 -15.66
N ALA A 25 38.33 -0.22 -14.77
CA ALA A 25 37.88 -0.42 -13.40
C ALA A 25 36.40 -0.85 -13.33
N GLN A 26 35.52 -0.27 -14.15
CA GLN A 26 34.13 -0.72 -14.28
C GLN A 26 34.05 -2.13 -14.87
N ASN A 27 34.78 -2.44 -15.94
CA ASN A 27 34.78 -3.80 -16.50
C ASN A 27 35.33 -4.86 -15.54
N LYS A 28 36.26 -4.51 -14.64
CA LYS A 28 36.71 -5.41 -13.55
C LYS A 28 35.67 -5.55 -12.43
N ALA A 29 34.90 -4.50 -12.14
CA ALA A 29 33.81 -4.54 -11.17
C ALA A 29 32.59 -5.32 -11.70
N ASP A 30 32.33 -5.24 -13.00
CA ASP A 30 31.23 -5.97 -13.66
C ASP A 30 31.59 -7.45 -13.87
N LYS A 31 32.82 -7.77 -14.30
CA LYS A 31 33.28 -9.18 -14.36
C LYS A 31 33.38 -9.88 -13.00
N GLY A 32 33.41 -9.14 -11.90
CA GLY A 32 33.38 -9.69 -10.53
C GLY A 32 31.97 -9.84 -9.95
N ARG A 33 30.92 -9.35 -10.64
CA ARG A 33 29.53 -9.44 -10.18
C ARG A 33 28.74 -10.60 -10.78
N ASP A 34 29.19 -11.16 -11.91
CA ASP A 34 28.45 -12.21 -12.61
C ASP A 34 28.74 -13.64 -12.10
N GLU A 35 29.64 -13.82 -11.14
CA GLU A 35 30.02 -15.16 -10.62
C GLU A 35 29.77 -15.37 -9.11
N LYS A 36 28.92 -14.57 -8.46
CA LYS A 36 28.50 -14.88 -7.07
C LYS A 36 26.98 -14.85 -6.87
N GLN A 37 26.47 -16.07 -6.64
CA GLN A 37 25.22 -16.48 -5.99
C GLN A 37 24.01 -16.67 -6.92
N LYS A 38 23.31 -17.82 -6.90
CA LYS A 38 23.28 -18.93 -5.93
C LYS A 38 22.65 -20.14 -6.61
N ASP A 39 23.29 -21.29 -6.50
CA ASP A 39 22.60 -22.58 -6.47
C ASP A 39 21.63 -22.58 -5.29
N GLY A 40 20.42 -22.08 -5.54
CA GLY A 40 19.33 -22.14 -4.59
C GLY A 40 18.91 -23.59 -4.45
N LYS A 41 19.27 -24.24 -3.33
CA LYS A 41 18.50 -25.38 -2.81
C LYS A 41 17.02 -25.00 -2.93
N LYS A 42 16.29 -25.60 -3.87
CA LYS A 42 14.84 -25.45 -4.02
C LYS A 42 14.24 -25.95 -2.72
N GLN A 43 13.95 -25.03 -1.81
CA GLN A 43 13.21 -25.34 -0.60
C GLN A 43 11.85 -25.86 -1.05
N SER A 44 11.33 -26.90 -0.40
CA SER A 44 10.03 -27.47 -0.73
C SER A 44 8.95 -26.37 -0.69
N PRO A 45 8.04 -26.32 -1.68
CA PRO A 45 7.08 -25.24 -1.81
C PRO A 45 6.20 -25.18 -0.56
N LYS A 46 6.09 -23.99 0.05
CA LYS A 46 5.29 -23.79 1.26
C LYS A 46 3.96 -23.18 0.87
N MET A 47 3.04 -24.07 0.51
CA MET A 47 1.72 -23.69 0.04
C MET A 47 0.87 -23.09 1.16
N LYS A 48 0.19 -21.99 0.86
CA LYS A 48 -0.70 -21.27 1.76
C LYS A 48 -2.02 -20.94 1.08
N THR A 49 -3.10 -21.20 1.78
CA THR A 49 -4.45 -20.93 1.29
C THR A 49 -4.94 -19.54 1.72
N PHE A 50 -5.44 -18.79 0.75
CA PHE A 50 -6.14 -17.53 0.90
C PHE A 50 -7.59 -17.69 0.45
N LYS A 51 -8.55 -17.43 1.35
CA LYS A 51 -9.98 -17.37 1.02
C LYS A 51 -10.34 -15.91 0.77
N ILE A 52 -10.67 -15.55 -0.47
CA ILE A 52 -10.93 -14.18 -0.89
C ILE A 52 -12.40 -14.00 -1.26
N TYR A 53 -13.00 -12.92 -0.76
CA TYR A 53 -14.34 -12.50 -1.13
C TYR A 53 -14.40 -12.07 -2.60
N ARG A 54 -15.32 -12.67 -3.35
CA ARG A 54 -15.60 -12.39 -4.76
C ARG A 54 -17.03 -11.91 -4.94
N PHE A 55 -17.18 -10.82 -5.67
CA PHE A 55 -18.47 -10.24 -6.01
C PHE A 55 -18.36 -9.49 -7.33
N ASP A 56 -19.18 -9.86 -8.30
CA ASP A 56 -19.24 -9.20 -9.59
C ASP A 56 -20.70 -8.85 -9.93
N PRO A 57 -21.10 -7.56 -9.84
CA PRO A 57 -22.48 -7.16 -10.08
C PRO A 57 -22.91 -7.29 -11.55
N GLU A 58 -21.95 -7.23 -12.48
CA GLU A 58 -22.18 -7.33 -13.92
C GLU A 58 -22.14 -8.78 -14.43
N GLY A 59 -21.62 -9.71 -13.62
CA GLY A 59 -21.51 -11.11 -14.00
C GLY A 59 -22.83 -11.89 -13.87
N ASN A 60 -22.83 -13.11 -14.43
CA ASN A 60 -23.98 -14.03 -14.37
C ASN A 60 -24.38 -14.41 -12.94
N ASN A 61 -23.46 -14.29 -11.97
CA ASN A 61 -23.67 -14.74 -10.60
C ASN A 61 -23.64 -13.56 -9.62
N LYS A 62 -24.83 -13.01 -9.34
CA LYS A 62 -25.02 -11.80 -8.51
C LYS A 62 -24.84 -12.03 -7.00
N LYS A 63 -24.54 -13.26 -6.57
CA LYS A 63 -24.34 -13.59 -5.15
C LYS A 63 -22.86 -13.56 -4.80
N PRO A 64 -22.48 -12.94 -3.68
CA PRO A 64 -21.09 -12.97 -3.23
C PRO A 64 -20.66 -14.37 -2.81
N LYS A 65 -19.41 -14.74 -3.10
CA LYS A 65 -18.83 -16.05 -2.78
C LYS A 65 -17.43 -15.92 -2.21
N MET A 66 -17.00 -16.92 -1.46
CA MET A 66 -15.61 -17.05 -1.02
C MET A 66 -14.88 -17.99 -1.99
N GLN A 67 -13.78 -17.53 -2.57
CA GLN A 67 -12.95 -18.34 -3.46
C GLN A 67 -11.59 -18.60 -2.81
N SER A 68 -11.15 -19.86 -2.84
CA SER A 68 -9.87 -20.29 -2.28
C SER A 68 -8.78 -20.24 -3.36
N TYR A 69 -7.63 -19.67 -3.01
CA TYR A 69 -6.43 -19.65 -3.83
C TYR A 69 -5.24 -20.16 -3.02
N THR A 70 -4.37 -20.92 -3.65
CA THR A 70 -3.20 -21.49 -2.99
C THR A 70 -1.96 -20.84 -3.58
N VAL A 71 -1.10 -20.28 -2.73
CA VAL A 71 0.10 -19.54 -3.14
C VAL A 71 1.31 -20.12 -2.41
N ASP A 72 2.42 -20.32 -3.12
CA ASP A 72 3.69 -20.66 -2.49
C ASP A 72 4.28 -19.42 -1.81
N ILE A 73 4.47 -19.49 -0.49
CA ILE A 73 5.04 -18.39 0.30
C ILE A 73 6.53 -18.22 -0.01
N ASN A 74 7.25 -19.28 -0.39
CA ASN A 74 8.69 -19.18 -0.68
C ASN A 74 8.96 -18.39 -1.96
N ASP A 75 8.03 -18.46 -2.92
CA ASP A 75 8.04 -17.72 -4.18
C ASP A 75 7.11 -16.48 -4.14
N CYS A 76 6.91 -15.93 -2.94
CA CYS A 76 6.12 -14.72 -2.75
C CYS A 76 6.82 -13.78 -1.78
N ARG A 77 6.72 -12.48 -2.05
CA ARG A 77 7.13 -11.46 -1.08
C ARG A 77 6.27 -11.58 0.20
N PRO A 78 6.78 -11.13 1.36
CA PRO A 78 6.19 -11.49 2.65
C PRO A 78 4.85 -10.82 2.99
N MET A 79 4.34 -9.89 2.18
CA MET A 79 3.13 -9.11 2.49
C MET A 79 1.90 -9.66 1.79
N VAL A 80 0.72 -9.50 2.40
CA VAL A 80 -0.55 -9.97 1.83
C VAL A 80 -0.88 -9.30 0.50
N LEU A 81 -0.50 -8.03 0.31
CA LEU A 81 -0.66 -7.36 -0.98
C LEU A 81 0.11 -8.09 -2.10
N ASP A 82 1.29 -8.63 -1.79
CA ASP A 82 2.09 -9.32 -2.79
C ASP A 82 1.46 -10.67 -3.17
N ALA A 83 0.86 -11.39 -2.20
CA ALA A 83 0.07 -12.59 -2.49
C ALA A 83 -1.15 -12.29 -3.37
N LEU A 84 -1.89 -11.20 -3.09
CA LEU A 84 -3.01 -10.76 -3.94
C LEU A 84 -2.56 -10.43 -5.36
N MET A 85 -1.38 -9.80 -5.50
CA MET A 85 -0.80 -9.53 -6.81
C MET A 85 -0.40 -10.80 -7.55
N LYS A 86 0.23 -11.76 -6.87
CA LYS A 86 0.62 -13.05 -7.44
C LYS A 86 -0.60 -13.83 -7.93
N ILE A 87 -1.66 -13.92 -7.12
CA ILE A 87 -2.94 -14.52 -7.52
C ILE A 87 -3.49 -13.84 -8.78
N LYS A 88 -3.49 -12.50 -8.83
CA LYS A 88 -4.00 -11.77 -10.00
C LYS A 88 -3.17 -12.02 -11.26
N MET A 89 -1.86 -12.17 -11.14
CA MET A 89 -0.96 -12.32 -12.28
C MET A 89 -0.92 -13.75 -12.81
N GLU A 90 -0.97 -14.75 -11.92
CA GLU A 90 -0.68 -16.14 -12.27
C GLU A 90 -1.93 -17.05 -12.25
N GLN A 91 -2.95 -16.73 -11.47
CA GLN A 91 -4.09 -17.63 -11.23
C GLN A 91 -5.41 -17.06 -11.75
N ASP A 92 -5.70 -15.79 -11.47
CA ASP A 92 -6.99 -15.17 -11.80
C ASP A 92 -6.87 -13.67 -12.07
N SER A 93 -6.80 -13.32 -13.35
CA SER A 93 -6.71 -11.93 -13.81
C SER A 93 -7.96 -11.09 -13.52
N THR A 94 -9.10 -11.71 -13.21
CA THR A 94 -10.37 -11.02 -12.95
C THR A 94 -10.43 -10.40 -11.54
N LEU A 95 -9.57 -10.84 -10.62
CA LEU A 95 -9.56 -10.38 -9.23
C LEU A 95 -9.30 -8.87 -9.14
N ALA A 96 -10.22 -8.13 -8.52
CA ALA A 96 -10.17 -6.68 -8.42
C ALA A 96 -9.85 -6.18 -6.99
N PHE A 97 -8.82 -5.34 -6.85
CA PHE A 97 -8.48 -4.66 -5.59
C PHE A 97 -7.70 -3.37 -5.86
N ARG A 98 -7.72 -2.43 -4.91
CA ARG A 98 -6.97 -1.16 -5.02
C ARG A 98 -5.57 -1.27 -4.44
N LYS A 99 -4.56 -0.78 -5.18
CA LYS A 99 -3.17 -0.63 -4.71
C LYS A 99 -2.55 0.66 -5.25
N SER A 100 -1.54 1.19 -4.56
CA SER A 100 -0.74 2.33 -5.02
C SER A 100 0.66 2.28 -4.38
N CYS A 101 0.89 2.97 -3.24
CA CYS A 101 2.23 3.18 -2.66
C CYS A 101 3.03 1.90 -2.31
N ARG A 102 2.45 0.99 -1.51
CA ARG A 102 3.07 -0.21 -0.87
C ARG A 102 3.80 0.01 0.46
N GLU A 103 3.90 1.24 0.93
CA GLU A 103 4.51 1.59 2.24
C GLU A 103 3.48 2.10 3.26
N GLY A 104 2.20 1.97 2.94
CA GLY A 104 1.10 2.26 3.88
C GLY A 104 0.71 3.73 4.01
N ILE A 105 1.22 4.61 3.15
CA ILE A 105 0.93 6.05 3.19
C ILE A 105 -0.44 6.37 2.57
N CYS A 106 -0.73 5.86 1.37
CA CYS A 106 -1.96 6.23 0.64
C CYS A 106 -3.26 5.63 1.22
N GLY A 107 -3.17 4.56 2.02
CA GLY A 107 -4.35 3.84 2.52
C GLY A 107 -5.19 3.11 1.46
N SER A 108 -4.79 3.06 0.18
CA SER A 108 -5.60 2.48 -0.92
C SER A 108 -5.91 1.00 -0.77
N CYS A 109 -4.97 0.21 -0.25
CA CYS A 109 -5.09 -1.25 -0.07
C CYS A 109 -5.71 -1.66 1.29
N GLY A 110 -6.61 -0.84 1.81
CA GLY A 110 -7.38 -1.16 3.01
C GLY A 110 -8.37 -2.30 2.74
N VAL A 111 -8.26 -3.37 3.51
CA VAL A 111 -9.09 -4.59 3.42
C VAL A 111 -9.32 -5.14 4.83
N ASN A 112 -10.24 -6.08 4.98
CA ASN A 112 -10.41 -6.85 6.21
C ASN A 112 -9.66 -8.19 6.07
N ILE A 113 -8.74 -8.46 7.00
CA ILE A 113 -7.93 -9.69 7.04
C ILE A 113 -8.22 -10.38 8.36
N ASP A 114 -8.77 -11.60 8.29
CA ASP A 114 -9.14 -12.42 9.46
C ASP A 114 -10.00 -11.66 10.49
N GLY A 115 -10.97 -10.85 10.04
CA GLY A 115 -11.82 -10.05 10.94
C GLY A 115 -11.30 -8.66 11.26
N ILE A 116 -10.03 -8.38 10.99
CA ILE A 116 -9.41 -7.12 11.39
C ILE A 116 -9.10 -6.27 10.16
N ASN A 117 -9.55 -5.02 10.19
CA ASN A 117 -9.25 -4.06 9.12
C ASN A 117 -7.77 -3.69 9.17
N ARG A 118 -7.06 -3.90 8.05
CA ARG A 118 -5.62 -3.67 7.92
C ARG A 118 -5.29 -3.17 6.52
N LEU A 119 -4.09 -2.62 6.36
CA LEU A 119 -3.52 -2.36 5.04
C LEU A 119 -2.82 -3.62 4.54
N ALA A 120 -3.22 -4.14 3.37
CA ALA A 120 -2.62 -5.35 2.82
C ALA A 120 -1.11 -5.23 2.58
N CYS A 121 -0.62 -4.01 2.29
CA CYS A 121 0.81 -3.76 2.06
C CYS A 121 1.68 -3.81 3.32
N LEU A 122 1.12 -3.58 4.50
CA LEU A 122 1.85 -3.62 5.77
C LEU A 122 1.64 -4.93 6.54
N HIS A 123 0.70 -5.77 6.09
CA HIS A 123 0.37 -7.00 6.79
C HIS A 123 1.17 -8.17 6.25
N LYS A 124 2.04 -8.73 7.09
CA LYS A 124 2.83 -9.92 6.77
C LYS A 124 1.94 -11.17 6.67
N ILE A 125 2.25 -12.03 5.72
CA ILE A 125 1.59 -13.33 5.54
C ILE A 125 1.96 -14.22 6.72
N ARG A 126 0.93 -14.80 7.37
CA ARG A 126 1.12 -15.81 8.41
C ARG A 126 1.42 -17.16 7.76
N PRO A 127 2.50 -17.86 8.14
CA PRO A 127 2.94 -19.08 7.48
C PRO A 127 2.05 -20.31 7.72
N ARG A 128 1.12 -20.25 8.69
CA ARG A 128 0.20 -21.35 9.05
C ARG A 128 -1.25 -20.88 8.97
N GLY A 129 -2.17 -21.83 8.82
CA GLY A 129 -3.62 -21.61 8.77
C GLY A 129 -4.11 -21.06 7.43
N THR A 130 -5.40 -20.77 7.32
CA THR A 130 -6.01 -20.12 6.15
C THR A 130 -6.23 -18.64 6.44
N THR A 131 -5.85 -17.77 5.51
CA THR A 131 -6.08 -16.32 5.65
C THR A 131 -7.36 -15.95 4.91
N LYS A 132 -8.34 -15.35 5.60
CA LYS A 132 -9.60 -14.88 4.99
C LYS A 132 -9.51 -13.38 4.70
N ILE A 133 -9.80 -12.98 3.47
CA ILE A 133 -9.74 -11.59 3.01
C ILE A 133 -11.11 -11.15 2.52
N TYR A 134 -11.61 -10.07 3.13
CA TYR A 134 -12.87 -9.44 2.79
C TYR A 134 -12.64 -7.97 2.42
N PRO A 135 -13.56 -7.34 1.67
CA PRO A 135 -13.55 -5.89 1.53
C PRO A 135 -13.79 -5.23 2.89
N LEU A 136 -13.53 -3.93 2.96
CA LEU A 136 -13.79 -3.18 4.19
C LEU A 136 -15.29 -3.21 4.54
N PRO A 137 -15.63 -3.49 5.81
CA PRO A 137 -17.01 -3.62 6.24
C PRO A 137 -17.74 -2.27 6.20
N HIS A 138 -19.08 -2.32 6.16
CA HIS A 138 -19.97 -1.15 6.19
C HIS A 138 -19.82 -0.16 5.01
N MET A 139 -19.22 -0.60 3.91
CA MET A 139 -19.18 0.13 2.64
C MET A 139 -19.81 -0.71 1.53
N TYR A 140 -20.32 -0.03 0.49
CA TYR A 140 -20.88 -0.71 -0.68
C TYR A 140 -19.71 -1.29 -1.50
N VAL A 141 -19.83 -2.57 -1.88
CA VAL A 141 -18.83 -3.25 -2.70
C VAL A 141 -19.16 -3.00 -4.17
N ILE A 142 -18.19 -2.48 -4.93
CA ILE A 142 -18.30 -2.28 -6.37
C ILE A 142 -17.96 -3.59 -7.07
N LYS A 143 -16.79 -4.16 -6.78
CA LYS A 143 -16.32 -5.43 -7.35
C LYS A 143 -15.24 -6.04 -6.44
N ASP A 144 -15.40 -7.32 -6.07
CA ASP A 144 -14.47 -8.06 -5.21
C ASP A 144 -14.07 -7.30 -3.93
N LEU A 145 -12.82 -6.81 -3.86
CA LEU A 145 -12.29 -6.09 -2.71
C LEU A 145 -12.38 -4.55 -2.86
N ILE A 146 -12.95 -4.06 -3.97
CA ILE A 146 -13.12 -2.65 -4.27
C ILE A 146 -14.43 -2.15 -3.66
N VAL A 147 -14.31 -1.12 -2.82
CA VAL A 147 -15.44 -0.45 -2.16
C VAL A 147 -15.66 0.95 -2.71
N ASP A 148 -16.91 1.42 -2.65
CA ASP A 148 -17.28 2.79 -2.95
C ASP A 148 -16.82 3.74 -1.82
N MET A 149 -16.14 4.82 -2.22
CA MET A 149 -15.61 5.84 -1.31
C MET A 149 -16.37 7.17 -1.42
N ASN A 150 -17.35 7.31 -2.32
CA ASN A 150 -18.05 8.56 -2.57
C ASN A 150 -18.71 9.09 -1.30
N LYS A 151 -19.40 8.22 -0.56
CA LYS A 151 -20.04 8.58 0.72
C LYS A 151 -19.04 9.02 1.79
N PHE A 152 -17.84 8.41 1.79
CA PHE A 152 -16.77 8.79 2.70
C PHE A 152 -16.22 10.18 2.33
N LEU A 153 -15.95 10.43 1.05
CA LEU A 153 -15.46 11.72 0.58
C LEU A 153 -16.49 12.84 0.78
N ALA A 154 -17.79 12.56 0.61
CA ALA A 154 -18.85 13.52 0.90
C ALA A 154 -18.87 13.94 2.38
N GLN A 155 -18.66 12.99 3.31
CA GLN A 155 -18.54 13.31 4.74
C GLN A 155 -17.27 14.11 5.05
N HIS A 156 -16.15 13.79 4.38
CA HIS A 156 -14.91 14.55 4.51
C HIS A 156 -15.05 15.98 3.98
N ASN A 157 -15.77 16.19 2.88
CA ASN A 157 -16.01 17.53 2.34
C ASN A 157 -16.92 18.36 3.26
N ARG A 158 -17.85 17.73 3.98
CA ARG A 158 -18.76 18.41 4.91
C ARG A 158 -18.03 19.11 6.07
N ILE A 159 -16.88 18.59 6.50
CA ILE A 159 -16.08 19.23 7.56
C ILE A 159 -15.27 20.42 7.08
N LYS A 160 -15.24 20.71 5.77
CA LYS A 160 -14.44 21.77 5.15
C LYS A 160 -12.97 21.72 5.65
N PRO A 161 -12.20 20.69 5.26
CA PRO A 161 -10.88 20.39 5.83
C PRO A 161 -9.78 21.33 5.27
N TYR A 162 -10.05 22.64 5.33
CA TYR A 162 -9.17 23.71 4.88
C TYR A 162 -9.25 24.87 5.87
N PRO A 163 -8.20 25.70 5.99
CA PRO A 163 -8.23 26.88 6.86
C PRO A 163 -9.33 27.85 6.42
N ILE A 164 -10.15 28.31 7.36
CA ILE A 164 -11.19 29.33 7.13
C ILE A 164 -10.76 30.59 7.90
N PRO A 165 -10.26 31.64 7.21
CA PRO A 165 -9.91 32.89 7.87
C PRO A 165 -11.19 33.59 8.37
N LYS A 166 -11.13 34.20 9.56
CA LYS A 166 -12.25 35.00 10.10
C LYS A 166 -12.37 36.35 9.41
N GLU A 167 -11.25 36.93 9.02
CA GLU A 167 -11.15 38.23 8.35
C GLU A 167 -10.30 38.08 7.09
N LEU A 168 -10.71 38.76 6.01
CA LEU A 168 -9.97 38.86 4.75
C LEU A 168 -8.79 39.84 4.92
N CYS A 169 -7.86 39.55 5.82
CA CYS A 169 -6.66 40.37 6.04
C CYS A 169 -5.55 40.08 5.01
N VAL A 170 -5.89 39.41 3.90
CA VAL A 170 -4.98 39.07 2.81
C VAL A 170 -5.24 40.06 1.68
N LYS A 171 -4.30 40.99 1.45
CA LYS A 171 -4.40 41.98 0.38
C LYS A 171 -4.31 41.33 -1.00
N SER A 172 -3.42 40.36 -1.16
CA SER A 172 -3.39 39.43 -2.29
C SER A 172 -2.77 38.08 -1.92
N GLU A 173 -3.11 37.02 -2.67
CA GLU A 173 -2.60 35.67 -2.40
C GLU A 173 -1.06 35.62 -2.54
N GLY A 174 -0.37 35.12 -1.51
CA GLY A 174 1.07 34.89 -1.55
C GLY A 174 1.95 36.05 -1.06
N ASP A 175 1.37 37.19 -0.66
CA ASP A 175 2.14 38.34 -0.17
C ASP A 175 2.97 38.02 1.07
N GLN A 176 2.35 37.35 2.06
CA GLN A 176 2.95 37.09 3.36
C GLN A 176 2.45 35.77 3.96
N GLN A 177 3.27 35.16 4.81
CA GLN A 177 2.90 33.98 5.60
C GLN A 177 2.13 34.39 6.86
N PHE A 178 1.16 33.59 7.28
CA PHE A 178 0.48 33.79 8.57
C PHE A 178 1.43 33.51 9.73
N LEU A 179 1.48 34.41 10.71
CA LEU A 179 2.26 34.22 11.92
C LEU A 179 1.69 33.06 12.75
N GLN A 180 2.50 32.05 13.03
CA GLN A 180 2.14 30.90 13.86
C GLN A 180 3.28 30.58 14.83
N SER A 181 2.97 30.43 16.13
CA SER A 181 3.97 30.03 17.13
C SER A 181 4.37 28.57 16.95
N ILE A 182 5.59 28.20 17.36
CA ILE A 182 6.07 26.80 17.32
C ILE A 182 5.12 25.89 18.13
N LYS A 183 4.67 26.35 19.29
CA LYS A 183 3.73 25.62 20.16
C LYS A 183 2.38 25.35 19.46
N ASP A 184 1.85 26.32 18.71
CA ASP A 184 0.58 26.14 18.00
C ASP A 184 0.74 25.27 16.74
N ARG A 185 1.90 25.37 16.06
CA ARG A 185 2.25 24.45 14.98
C ARG A 185 2.37 23.00 15.46
N GLU A 186 2.92 22.79 16.65
CA GLU A 186 3.00 21.46 17.26
C GLU A 186 1.62 20.87 17.56
N LYS A 187 0.65 21.67 18.01
CA LYS A 187 -0.75 21.21 18.17
C LYS A 187 -1.40 20.80 16.84
N MET A 188 -0.97 21.41 15.72
CA MET A 188 -1.48 21.12 14.39
C MET A 188 -0.64 20.11 13.60
N ARG A 189 0.36 19.45 14.21
CA ARG A 189 1.11 18.35 13.57
C ARG A 189 0.18 17.15 13.35
N LEU A 190 -0.59 17.24 12.27
CA LEU A 190 -1.20 16.11 11.61
C LEU A 190 -0.05 15.37 10.94
N GLU A 191 0.31 14.20 11.46
CA GLU A 191 1.18 13.26 10.73
C GLU A 191 0.41 12.81 9.47
N PRO A 192 0.65 13.39 8.27
CA PRO A 192 -0.30 13.31 7.17
C PRO A 192 -0.47 11.87 6.66
N GLY A 193 0.61 11.08 6.70
CA GLY A 193 0.58 9.65 6.38
C GLY A 193 -0.17 8.80 7.41
N ARG A 194 -0.25 9.26 8.66
CA ARG A 194 -0.95 8.57 9.75
C ARG A 194 -2.45 8.86 9.70
N ALA A 195 -2.85 10.09 9.34
CA ALA A 195 -4.26 10.49 9.28
C ALA A 195 -5.05 9.73 8.20
N ILE A 196 -4.51 9.59 6.98
CA ILE A 196 -5.22 8.93 5.87
C ILE A 196 -5.43 7.43 6.14
N SER A 197 -4.36 6.75 6.58
CA SER A 197 -4.40 5.33 6.92
C SER A 197 -5.24 5.06 8.17
N GLN A 198 -5.12 5.88 9.22
CA GLN A 198 -5.88 5.70 10.45
C GLN A 198 -7.35 6.07 10.28
N LEU A 199 -7.72 7.11 9.51
CA LEU A 199 -9.12 7.48 9.34
C LEU A 199 -9.91 6.35 8.66
N ARG A 200 -9.34 5.72 7.63
CA ARG A 200 -9.97 4.58 6.94
C ARG A 200 -10.12 3.36 7.86
N LEU A 201 -9.13 3.08 8.70
CA LEU A 201 -9.17 1.99 9.67
C LEU A 201 -10.06 2.32 10.89
N TYR A 202 -10.09 3.56 11.34
CA TYR A 202 -10.85 4.02 12.50
C TYR A 202 -12.36 3.95 12.22
N LEU A 203 -12.79 4.38 11.03
CA LEU A 203 -14.20 4.32 10.65
C LEU A 203 -14.73 2.89 10.55
N SER A 204 -13.86 1.94 10.20
CA SER A 204 -14.19 0.52 10.14
C SER A 204 -14.31 -0.15 11.53
N LYS A 205 -13.88 0.52 12.61
CA LYS A 205 -14.04 0.05 13.99
C LYS A 205 -15.40 0.41 14.60
N PHE A 206 -16.17 1.32 13.99
CA PHE A 206 -17.51 1.62 14.46
C PHE A 206 -18.44 0.46 14.16
N LYS A 207 -18.91 -0.21 15.22
CA LYS A 207 -20.01 -1.19 15.17
C LYS A 207 -21.32 -0.47 14.82
N LYS A 208 -21.47 0.04 13.60
CA LYS A 208 -22.77 0.53 13.11
C LYS A 208 -23.53 -0.66 12.55
N LYS A 209 -24.80 -0.84 12.94
CA LYS A 209 -25.67 -1.83 12.29
C LYS A 209 -25.68 -1.56 10.78
N PRO A 210 -25.48 -2.58 9.92
CA PRO A 210 -25.52 -2.40 8.48
C PRO A 210 -26.90 -1.88 8.08
N LYS A 211 -26.95 -0.88 7.20
CA LYS A 211 -28.23 -0.36 6.70
C LYS A 211 -28.89 -1.42 5.79
N PRO A 212 -30.24 -1.52 5.79
CA PRO A 212 -30.96 -2.60 5.13
C PRO A 212 -30.74 -2.67 3.61
N ASP A 213 -30.49 -1.53 2.97
CA ASP A 213 -30.39 -1.25 1.53
C ASP A 213 -29.02 -1.54 0.88
N MET A 214 -28.03 -2.07 1.60
CA MET A 214 -26.73 -2.41 0.99
C MET A 214 -26.82 -3.66 0.11
N VAL A 215 -26.65 -3.52 -1.21
CA VAL A 215 -26.47 -4.63 -2.16
C VAL A 215 -25.00 -5.10 -2.12
N GLY A 216 -24.74 -6.41 -2.23
CA GLY A 216 -23.36 -6.96 -2.22
C GLY A 216 -22.70 -6.92 -0.84
N LYS A 217 -23.44 -7.21 0.24
CA LYS A 217 -22.95 -7.12 1.62
C LYS A 217 -21.71 -7.99 1.84
N ALA A 218 -20.64 -7.32 2.28
CA ALA A 218 -19.58 -7.98 3.01
C ALA A 218 -20.03 -8.12 4.47
N PRO A 219 -20.08 -9.34 5.02
CA PRO A 219 -20.54 -9.56 6.39
C PRO A 219 -19.64 -8.79 7.37
N SER A 220 -20.27 -8.10 8.33
CA SER A 220 -19.55 -7.35 9.37
C SER A 220 -18.73 -8.27 10.30
N ASP A 221 -19.07 -9.56 10.31
CA ASP A 221 -18.37 -10.61 11.02
C ASP A 221 -17.97 -11.72 10.02
N PRO A 222 -16.68 -11.84 9.65
CA PRO A 222 -16.23 -12.82 8.68
C PRO A 222 -16.25 -14.27 9.18
N TYR A 223 -16.54 -14.51 10.47
CA TYR A 223 -16.73 -15.84 11.02
C TYR A 223 -18.19 -16.29 10.96
N LYS A 224 -19.16 -15.36 10.98
CA LYS A 224 -20.58 -15.65 10.72
C LYS A 224 -20.93 -15.80 9.24
N ALA A 225 -19.99 -15.45 8.37
CA ALA A 225 -20.11 -15.52 6.91
C ALA A 225 -19.90 -16.92 6.32
N CYS A 226 -19.24 -17.81 7.06
CA CYS A 226 -19.14 -19.21 6.66
C CYS A 226 -20.53 -19.84 6.82
N PRO A 227 -21.05 -20.54 5.79
CA PRO A 227 -22.09 -21.54 6.01
C PRO A 227 -21.61 -22.44 7.16
N LYS A 228 -22.48 -22.75 8.12
CA LYS A 228 -22.12 -23.61 9.26
C LYS A 228 -21.61 -24.99 8.81
N ASP A 229 -21.91 -25.35 7.58
CA ASP A 229 -21.58 -26.62 6.96
C ASP A 229 -20.12 -26.71 6.43
N GLU A 230 -19.32 -25.62 6.49
CA GLU A 230 -17.94 -25.58 5.98
C GLU A 230 -16.87 -25.31 7.06
N CYS A 231 -17.21 -25.44 8.34
CA CYS A 231 -16.28 -25.27 9.46
C CYS A 231 -16.09 -26.60 10.21
N GLU A 232 -15.31 -27.49 9.61
CA GLU A 232 -14.49 -28.49 10.30
C GLU A 232 -13.03 -28.02 10.37
#